data_AF-A0A4Q3A454-F1
#
_entry.id   AF-A0A4Q3A454-F1
#
_cell.length_a   1.000
_cell.length_b   1.000
_cell.length_c   1.000
_cell.angle_alpha   90.00
_cell.angle_beta   90.00
_cell.angle_gamma   90.00
#
_symmetry.space_group_name_H-M   'P 1'
#
loop_
_entity.id
_entity.type
_entity.pdbx_description
1 polymer ?
#
loop_
_entity_poly.entity_id
_entity_poly.type
_entity_poly.pdbx_seq_one_letter_code
_entity_poly.pdbx_strand_id
1 'polypeptide(L)'
;MRLIISLLFLLGGITSARGQDRDCNVPINKKRIVTNANLEYFVKRLKEDSYTISRDKHMMPHYIKGTVECLLDTMANPGEAWNSSCAFLPNRPDSELVLFATNTLNDIFLIMYRTGGMWTCEHLMLLKLENKGFKPGKLKAVEDVWIGHGLFKGHSITDIVKFIKKNKGSGKGDEEDVYY
;
A
#
# COMPACT_ATOMS: atom_id res chain seq x y z
N MET A 1 -5.40 27.22 57.17
CA MET A 1 -5.41 25.74 57.25
C MET A 1 -5.79 25.22 55.88
N ARG A 2 -4.98 24.31 55.33
CA ARG A 2 -5.01 23.83 53.94
C ARG A 2 -6.31 23.07 53.62
N LEU A 3 -6.89 23.30 52.44
CA LEU A 3 -7.64 22.27 51.71
C LEU A 3 -7.61 22.60 50.21
N ILE A 4 -6.58 22.03 49.58
CA ILE A 4 -6.41 21.92 48.13
C ILE A 4 -7.40 20.86 47.67
N ILE A 5 -8.43 21.25 46.91
CA ILE A 5 -9.32 20.29 46.24
C ILE A 5 -8.91 20.24 44.77
N SER A 6 -8.10 19.22 44.50
CA SER A 6 -7.80 18.52 43.25
C SER A 6 -8.37 19.09 41.95
N LEU A 7 -7.51 19.82 41.23
CA LEU A 7 -7.55 19.97 39.79
C LEU A 7 -6.86 18.74 39.18
N LEU A 8 -7.59 17.63 38.95
CA LEU A 8 -7.01 16.41 38.37
C LEU A 8 -8.04 15.68 37.48
N PHE A 9 -8.35 16.28 36.33
CA PHE A 9 -9.01 15.59 35.21
C PHE A 9 -8.55 16.23 33.88
N LEU A 10 -7.25 16.18 33.65
CA LEU A 10 -6.64 16.34 32.32
C LEU A 10 -5.57 15.26 32.26
N LEU A 11 -5.89 14.13 31.63
CA LEU A 11 -4.99 13.10 31.07
C LEU A 11 -5.83 11.82 30.85
N GLY A 12 -6.77 11.89 29.93
CA GLY A 12 -7.54 10.73 29.46
C GLY A 12 -7.28 10.53 27.98
N GLY A 13 -6.19 9.82 27.67
CA GLY A 13 -6.02 9.09 26.40
C GLY A 13 -5.88 9.93 25.14
N ILE A 14 -4.70 10.50 24.88
CA ILE A 14 -4.21 10.53 23.51
C ILE A 14 -3.79 9.09 23.22
N THR A 15 -4.74 8.24 22.82
CA THR A 15 -4.39 6.94 22.27
C THR A 15 -3.61 7.21 20.99
N SER A 16 -2.31 7.00 21.10
CA SER A 16 -1.34 7.01 20.03
C SER A 16 -1.91 6.27 18.83
N ALA A 17 -2.18 7.02 17.76
CA ALA A 17 -2.29 6.46 16.42
C ALA A 17 -0.95 5.74 16.16
N ARG A 18 -0.92 4.42 16.36
CA ARG A 18 0.25 3.62 15.99
C ARG A 18 0.39 3.72 14.50
N GLY A 19 1.40 4.46 14.10
CA GLY A 19 1.62 4.79 12.73
C GLY A 19 2.98 4.31 12.30
N GLN A 20 3.01 3.25 11.47
CA GLN A 20 4.16 2.85 10.66
C GLN A 20 5.46 2.74 11.48
N ASP A 21 5.72 1.58 12.08
CA ASP A 21 6.91 1.35 12.93
C ASP A 21 8.24 1.34 12.14
N ARG A 22 8.19 1.32 10.78
CA ARG A 22 9.34 1.53 9.89
C ARG A 22 9.27 2.90 9.23
N ASP A 23 10.26 3.76 9.49
CA ASP A 23 10.42 5.04 8.79
C ASP A 23 10.89 4.78 7.35
N CYS A 24 9.93 4.64 6.43
CA CYS A 24 10.21 4.45 5.02
C CYS A 24 10.64 5.73 4.30
N ASN A 25 10.78 6.88 5.00
CA ASN A 25 10.95 8.21 4.39
C ASN A 25 9.90 8.53 3.31
N VAL A 26 8.77 7.83 3.34
CA VAL A 26 7.64 8.03 2.44
C VAL A 26 6.47 8.54 3.27
N PRO A 27 6.11 9.84 3.15
CA PRO A 27 5.01 10.41 3.91
C PRO A 27 3.67 9.85 3.41
N ILE A 28 3.11 8.87 4.11
CA ILE A 28 1.78 8.33 3.80
C ILE A 28 0.70 9.20 4.46
N ASN A 29 -0.18 9.81 3.66
CA ASN A 29 -1.33 10.55 4.18
C ASN A 29 -2.46 9.61 4.59
N LYS A 30 -2.35 9.04 5.80
CA LYS A 30 -3.29 8.05 6.36
C LYS A 30 -4.75 8.51 6.36
N LYS A 31 -4.99 9.81 6.60
CA LYS A 31 -6.34 10.37 6.58
C LYS A 31 -7.00 10.23 5.20
N ARG A 32 -6.25 10.41 4.12
CA ARG A 32 -6.79 10.28 2.74
C ARG A 32 -7.08 8.83 2.36
N ILE A 33 -6.31 7.88 2.91
CA ILE A 33 -6.54 6.43 2.77
C ILE A 33 -7.86 6.04 3.42
N VAL A 34 -8.02 6.38 4.71
CA VAL A 34 -9.20 6.00 5.51
C VAL A 34 -10.49 6.55 4.88
N THR A 35 -10.47 7.78 4.36
CA THR A 35 -11.66 8.37 3.72
C THR A 35 -11.86 7.96 2.27
N ASN A 36 -11.02 7.07 1.71
CA ASN A 36 -11.00 6.71 0.28
C ASN A 36 -10.98 7.92 -0.67
N ALA A 37 -10.43 9.06 -0.23
CA ALA A 37 -10.53 10.33 -0.97
C ALA A 37 -9.69 10.34 -2.26
N ASN A 38 -8.71 9.43 -2.36
CA ASN A 38 -7.82 9.26 -3.50
C ASN A 38 -8.32 8.25 -4.53
N LEU A 39 -9.31 7.43 -4.17
CA LEU A 39 -9.72 6.28 -4.98
C LEU A 39 -10.35 6.70 -6.32
N GLU A 40 -11.09 7.81 -6.33
CA GLU A 40 -11.69 8.33 -7.57
C GLU A 40 -10.64 8.82 -8.56
N TYR A 41 -9.58 9.47 -8.05
CA TYR A 41 -8.44 9.84 -8.86
C TYR A 41 -7.80 8.60 -9.48
N PHE A 42 -7.48 7.57 -8.67
CA PHE A 42 -6.91 6.33 -9.19
C PHE A 42 -7.82 5.65 -10.21
N VAL A 43 -9.13 5.51 -9.93
CA VAL A 43 -10.09 4.91 -10.86
C VAL A 43 -10.18 5.67 -12.16
N LYS A 44 -10.10 7.01 -12.12
CA LYS A 44 -10.05 7.84 -13.33
C LYS A 44 -8.78 7.55 -14.12
N ARG A 45 -7.60 7.64 -13.49
CA ARG A 45 -6.31 7.42 -14.16
C ARG A 45 -6.17 6.00 -14.72
N LEU A 46 -6.69 4.98 -14.02
CA LEU A 46 -6.69 3.59 -14.51
C LEU A 46 -7.50 3.40 -15.79
N LYS A 47 -8.52 4.23 -16.05
CA LYS A 47 -9.32 4.14 -17.28
C LYS A 47 -8.75 4.95 -18.43
N GLU A 48 -8.13 6.08 -18.12
CA GLU A 48 -7.72 7.06 -19.12
C GLU A 48 -6.28 6.84 -19.61
N ASP A 49 -5.39 6.35 -18.75
CA ASP A 49 -3.99 6.17 -19.09
C ASP A 49 -3.71 4.81 -19.74
N SER A 50 -2.64 4.76 -20.54
CA SER A 50 -2.02 3.51 -20.97
C SER A 50 -1.01 3.02 -19.94
N TYR A 51 -1.00 1.71 -19.71
CA TYR A 51 -0.13 1.06 -18.73
C TYR A 51 0.78 0.02 -19.38
N THR A 52 2.05 0.04 -18.98
CA THR A 52 2.98 -1.06 -19.24
C THR A 52 2.90 -2.02 -18.05
N ILE A 53 2.59 -3.28 -18.34
CA ILE A 53 2.45 -4.34 -17.33
C ILE A 53 3.68 -5.26 -17.40
N SER A 54 4.23 -5.59 -16.24
CA SER A 54 5.31 -6.55 -16.06
C SER A 54 4.95 -7.56 -14.96
N ARG A 55 5.54 -8.74 -15.05
CA ARG A 55 5.51 -9.76 -13.99
C ARG A 55 6.90 -10.00 -13.38
N ASP A 56 7.83 -9.12 -13.70
CA ASP A 56 9.20 -9.15 -13.21
C ASP A 56 9.44 -7.93 -12.31
N LYS A 57 9.77 -8.19 -11.04
CA LYS A 57 10.07 -7.18 -10.02
C LYS A 57 11.32 -6.35 -10.37
N HIS A 58 12.21 -6.86 -11.23
CA HIS A 58 13.38 -6.12 -11.71
C HIS A 58 13.01 -5.00 -12.69
N MET A 59 11.82 -5.04 -13.29
CA MET A 59 11.30 -3.96 -14.12
C MET A 59 10.73 -2.80 -13.30
N MET A 60 10.57 -2.99 -11.98
CA MET A 60 10.13 -1.92 -11.08
C MET A 60 11.30 -0.95 -10.86
N PRO A 61 11.10 0.38 -11.04
CA PRO A 61 12.15 1.33 -10.75
C PRO A 61 12.66 1.19 -9.32
N HIS A 62 13.98 1.25 -9.12
CA HIS A 62 14.63 0.97 -7.82
C HIS A 62 13.99 1.74 -6.65
N TYR A 63 13.58 2.99 -6.86
CA TYR A 63 12.92 3.81 -5.84
C TYR A 63 11.51 3.33 -5.48
N ILE A 64 10.74 2.83 -6.46
CA ILE A 64 9.44 2.19 -6.20
C ILE A 64 9.67 0.88 -5.48
N LYS A 65 10.62 0.07 -5.95
CA LYS A 65 10.95 -1.20 -5.31
C LYS A 65 11.32 -1.02 -3.84
N GLY A 66 12.23 -0.09 -3.53
CA GLY A 66 12.59 0.22 -2.14
C GLY A 66 11.42 0.74 -1.30
N THR A 67 10.49 1.50 -1.91
CA THR A 67 9.26 1.92 -1.23
C THR A 67 8.36 0.73 -0.93
N VAL A 68 8.10 -0.12 -1.92
CA VAL A 68 7.24 -1.30 -1.80
C VAL A 68 7.82 -2.28 -0.78
N GLU A 69 9.12 -2.58 -0.84
CA GLU A 69 9.79 -3.47 0.09
C GLU A 69 9.84 -2.89 1.51
N CYS A 70 9.88 -1.57 1.66
CA CYS A 70 9.76 -0.96 2.98
C CYS A 70 8.35 -1.10 3.56
N LEU A 71 7.32 -1.00 2.73
CA LEU A 71 5.91 -1.10 3.13
C LEU A 71 5.41 -2.53 3.34
N LEU A 72 5.94 -3.50 2.60
CA LEU A 72 5.42 -4.87 2.53
C LEU A 72 6.42 -5.95 2.95
N ASP A 73 7.67 -5.57 3.24
CA ASP A 73 8.82 -6.46 3.28
C ASP A 73 9.21 -7.02 1.88
N THR A 74 10.11 -8.01 1.85
CA THR A 74 10.70 -8.57 0.64
C THR A 74 9.69 -9.25 -0.30
N MET A 75 9.99 -9.22 -1.61
CA MET A 75 9.09 -9.73 -2.66
C MET A 75 9.77 -10.71 -3.64
N ALA A 76 9.11 -11.83 -3.90
CA ALA A 76 9.46 -12.83 -4.92
C ALA A 76 8.85 -12.49 -6.29
N ASN A 77 9.44 -12.95 -7.40
CA ASN A 77 8.75 -12.99 -8.69
C ASN A 77 7.70 -14.11 -8.70
N PRO A 78 6.72 -14.09 -9.62
CA PRO A 78 5.76 -15.17 -9.74
C PRO A 78 6.47 -16.52 -9.97
N GLY A 79 6.12 -17.52 -9.16
CA GLY A 79 6.69 -18.87 -9.23
C GLY A 79 8.05 -19.05 -8.55
N GLU A 80 8.67 -17.99 -8.03
CA GLU A 80 9.81 -18.11 -7.12
C GLU A 80 9.34 -18.58 -5.73
N ALA A 81 10.23 -19.19 -4.95
CA ALA A 81 9.90 -19.62 -3.60
C ALA A 81 9.69 -18.42 -2.66
N TRP A 82 8.62 -18.44 -1.87
CA TRP A 82 8.25 -17.40 -0.91
C TRP A 82 7.51 -18.00 0.31
N ASN A 83 7.25 -17.21 1.34
CA ASN A 83 6.54 -17.60 2.56
C ASN A 83 5.02 -17.62 2.35
N SER A 84 4.54 -18.59 1.58
CA SER A 84 3.11 -18.72 1.23
C SER A 84 2.24 -19.37 2.31
N SER A 85 2.83 -19.91 3.38
CA SER A 85 2.15 -20.68 4.43
C SER A 85 2.41 -20.10 5.83
N CYS A 86 1.71 -20.61 6.85
CA CYS A 86 1.97 -20.27 8.25
C CYS A 86 3.41 -20.57 8.72
N ALA A 87 4.11 -21.49 8.04
CA ALA A 87 5.49 -21.80 8.37
C ALA A 87 6.41 -20.76 7.73
N PHE A 88 6.95 -19.86 8.57
CA PHE A 88 7.94 -18.87 8.15
C PHE A 88 9.29 -19.53 7.90
N LEU A 89 9.88 -19.26 6.73
CA LEU A 89 11.23 -19.67 6.38
C LEU A 89 12.12 -18.42 6.22
N PRO A 90 13.18 -18.27 7.04
CA PRO A 90 13.89 -17.00 7.20
C PRO A 90 14.64 -16.48 5.96
N ASN A 91 14.80 -17.30 4.92
CA ASN A 91 15.50 -16.93 3.68
C ASN A 91 14.55 -16.84 2.48
N ARG A 92 13.25 -16.69 2.73
CA ARG A 92 12.24 -16.57 1.68
C ARG A 92 11.56 -15.21 1.78
N PRO A 93 11.21 -14.60 0.63
CA PRO A 93 10.41 -13.39 0.64
C PRO A 93 9.04 -13.61 1.27
N ASP A 94 8.49 -12.57 1.89
CA ASP A 94 7.19 -12.63 2.57
C ASP A 94 6.01 -12.46 1.62
N SER A 95 6.27 -11.90 0.44
CA SER A 95 5.27 -11.68 -0.59
C SER A 95 5.70 -12.22 -1.95
N GLU A 96 4.72 -12.52 -2.81
CA GLU A 96 4.92 -12.83 -4.22
C GLU A 96 4.31 -11.74 -5.08
N LEU A 97 5.07 -11.22 -6.04
CA LEU A 97 4.55 -10.33 -7.08
C LEU A 97 3.57 -11.12 -7.97
N VAL A 98 2.37 -10.57 -8.16
CA VAL A 98 1.42 -11.04 -9.17
C VAL A 98 1.62 -10.27 -10.48
N LEU A 99 1.61 -8.93 -10.38
CA LEU A 99 1.95 -8.04 -11.48
C LEU A 99 2.34 -6.66 -10.97
N PHE A 100 3.11 -5.97 -11.79
CA PHE A 100 3.48 -4.57 -11.66
C PHE A 100 3.00 -3.83 -12.90
N ALA A 101 2.47 -2.62 -12.73
CA ALA A 101 2.18 -1.74 -13.86
C ALA A 101 2.54 -0.29 -13.57
N THR A 102 2.94 0.43 -14.60
CA THR A 102 3.18 1.88 -14.56
C THR A 102 2.52 2.54 -15.75
N ASN A 103 2.00 3.75 -15.57
CA ASN A 103 1.47 4.52 -16.69
C ASN A 103 2.61 5.17 -17.51
N THR A 104 2.27 5.67 -18.70
CA THR A 104 3.25 6.33 -19.60
C THR A 104 4.00 7.50 -18.94
N LEU A 105 3.37 8.20 -18.00
CA LEU A 105 3.97 9.34 -17.30
C LEU A 105 4.86 8.93 -16.10
N ASN A 106 4.85 7.65 -15.71
CA ASN A 106 5.55 7.13 -14.53
C ASN A 106 5.24 7.93 -13.25
N ASP A 107 3.97 8.32 -13.09
CA ASP A 107 3.45 8.99 -11.90
C ASP A 107 2.40 8.14 -11.16
N ILE A 108 1.91 7.06 -11.80
CA ILE A 108 1.03 6.06 -11.19
C ILE A 108 1.68 4.69 -11.30
N PHE A 109 1.79 4.01 -10.16
CA PHE A 109 2.26 2.63 -10.08
C PHE A 109 1.19 1.75 -9.46
N LEU A 110 1.05 0.56 -10.01
CA LEU A 110 0.14 -0.46 -9.56
C LEU A 110 0.94 -1.71 -9.24
N ILE A 111 0.75 -2.24 -8.04
CA ILE A 111 1.42 -3.44 -7.58
C ILE A 111 0.35 -4.38 -7.07
N MET A 112 0.26 -5.56 -7.68
CA MET A 112 -0.53 -6.65 -7.17
C MET A 112 0.41 -7.70 -6.61
N TYR A 113 0.15 -8.12 -5.39
CA TYR A 113 0.99 -9.08 -4.70
C TYR A 113 0.15 -10.02 -3.85
N ARG A 114 0.77 -11.13 -3.45
CA ARG A 114 0.22 -12.10 -2.54
C ARG A 114 0.98 -12.12 -1.24
N THR A 115 0.27 -12.36 -0.15
CA THR A 115 0.87 -12.72 1.15
C THR A 115 0.37 -14.10 1.56
N GLY A 116 1.17 -14.77 2.39
CA GLY A 116 0.89 -16.09 2.93
C GLY A 116 0.29 -16.02 4.31
N GLY A 117 0.15 -17.19 4.93
CA GLY A 117 -0.44 -17.36 6.25
C GLY A 117 -1.27 -18.63 6.27
N MET A 118 -2.42 -18.58 6.95
CA MET A 118 -3.37 -19.70 6.89
C MET A 118 -3.91 -19.91 5.48
N TRP A 119 -4.04 -18.82 4.72
CA TRP A 119 -4.46 -18.81 3.33
C TRP A 119 -3.60 -17.82 2.55
N THR A 120 -3.61 -17.93 1.23
CA THR A 120 -3.02 -16.91 0.36
C THR A 120 -4.00 -15.76 0.16
N CYS A 121 -3.56 -14.55 0.48
CA CYS A 121 -4.33 -13.33 0.26
C CYS A 121 -3.76 -12.57 -0.93
N GLU A 122 -4.62 -11.99 -1.76
CA GLU A 122 -4.23 -11.08 -2.84
C GLU A 122 -4.51 -9.63 -2.43
N HIS A 123 -3.57 -8.78 -2.81
CA HIS A 123 -3.55 -7.37 -2.44
C HIS A 123 -3.32 -6.52 -3.69
N LEU A 124 -3.89 -5.32 -3.66
CA LEU A 124 -3.70 -4.29 -4.68
C LEU A 124 -3.19 -3.02 -4.01
N MET A 125 -1.98 -2.61 -4.37
CA MET A 125 -1.41 -1.33 -3.98
C MET A 125 -1.35 -0.40 -5.20
N LEU A 126 -1.82 0.83 -5.00
CA LEU A 126 -1.75 1.92 -5.94
C LEU A 126 -0.90 3.03 -5.33
N LEU A 127 0.13 3.46 -6.05
CA LEU A 127 1.02 4.54 -5.63
C LEU A 127 0.89 5.68 -6.63
N LYS A 128 0.73 6.89 -6.12
CA LYS A 128 0.85 8.13 -6.87
C LYS A 128 2.11 8.84 -6.42
N LEU A 129 2.95 9.27 -7.37
CA LEU A 129 4.10 10.12 -7.08
C LEU A 129 3.77 11.59 -7.25
N GLU A 130 4.48 12.44 -6.52
CA GLU A 130 4.42 13.87 -6.73
C GLU A 130 4.87 14.23 -8.15
N ASN A 131 4.01 14.98 -8.85
CA ASN A 131 4.27 15.45 -10.21
C ASN A 131 5.02 16.80 -10.24
N LYS A 132 5.46 17.32 -9.08
CA LYS A 132 6.15 18.62 -8.99
C LYS A 132 7.65 18.46 -9.01
N GLY A 133 8.25 18.74 -10.16
CA GLY A 133 9.68 19.08 -10.30
C GLY A 133 10.62 18.01 -9.74
N PHE A 134 10.73 16.88 -10.43
CA PHE A 134 11.83 15.94 -10.20
C PHE A 134 13.16 16.68 -10.23
N LYS A 135 13.83 16.77 -9.09
CA LYS A 135 15.22 17.23 -9.04
C LYS A 135 16.11 16.01 -9.20
N PRO A 136 17.05 15.99 -10.15
CA PRO A 136 18.04 14.92 -10.24
C PRO A 136 18.70 14.69 -8.88
N GLY A 137 18.71 13.44 -8.41
CA GLY A 137 19.25 13.06 -7.09
C GLY A 137 18.27 13.14 -5.92
N LYS A 138 17.01 13.55 -6.12
CA LYS A 138 15.92 13.40 -5.12
C LYS A 138 14.90 12.36 -5.58
N LEU A 139 14.55 11.44 -4.69
CA LEU A 139 13.45 10.50 -4.89
C LEU A 139 12.15 11.31 -5.05
N LYS A 140 11.32 10.96 -6.05
CA LYS A 140 9.96 11.49 -6.12
C LYS A 140 9.23 11.04 -4.87
N ALA A 141 8.69 11.97 -4.09
CA ALA A 141 7.88 11.62 -2.94
C ALA A 141 6.62 10.89 -3.41
N VAL A 142 6.20 9.86 -2.67
CA VAL A 142 4.87 9.28 -2.87
C VAL A 142 3.87 10.30 -2.34
N GLU A 143 3.04 10.83 -3.23
CA GLU A 143 1.99 11.78 -2.90
C GLU A 143 0.78 11.05 -2.29
N ASP A 144 0.51 9.83 -2.75
CA ASP A 144 -0.68 9.08 -2.37
C ASP A 144 -0.47 7.57 -2.45
N VAL A 145 -1.12 6.84 -1.55
CA VAL A 145 -1.12 5.38 -1.51
C VAL A 145 -2.55 4.90 -1.31
N TRP A 146 -2.98 3.87 -2.04
CA TRP A 146 -4.20 3.15 -1.74
C TRP A 146 -3.90 1.65 -1.72
N ILE A 147 -4.36 0.96 -0.68
CA ILE A 147 -4.19 -0.49 -0.55
C ILE A 147 -5.59 -1.10 -0.42
N GLY A 148 -5.87 -2.07 -1.28
CA GLY A 148 -7.09 -2.86 -1.25
C GLY A 148 -6.77 -4.32 -0.96
N HIS A 149 -7.63 -4.95 -0.16
CA HIS A 149 -7.57 -6.37 0.16
C HIS A 149 -8.70 -7.12 -0.57
N GLY A 150 -8.39 -8.30 -1.11
CA GLY A 150 -9.43 -9.20 -1.60
C GLY A 150 -8.95 -10.13 -2.71
N LEU A 151 -9.70 -11.21 -2.92
CA LEU A 151 -9.40 -12.19 -3.97
C LEU A 151 -9.60 -11.54 -5.35
N PHE A 152 -8.50 -11.39 -6.09
CA PHE A 152 -8.49 -10.73 -7.39
C PHE A 152 -8.20 -11.73 -8.50
N LYS A 153 -9.26 -12.24 -9.12
CA LYS A 153 -9.13 -13.20 -10.24
C LYS A 153 -8.85 -12.56 -11.60
N GLY A 154 -8.43 -11.29 -11.64
CA GLY A 154 -8.15 -10.56 -12.87
C GLY A 154 -6.65 -10.41 -13.13
N HIS A 155 -6.26 -10.10 -14.36
CA HIS A 155 -4.89 -9.66 -14.66
C HIS A 155 -4.88 -8.45 -15.60
N SER A 156 -6.02 -7.79 -15.79
CA SER A 156 -6.18 -6.62 -16.64
C SER A 156 -6.56 -5.38 -15.82
N ILE A 157 -6.20 -4.20 -16.31
CA ILE A 157 -6.60 -2.92 -15.71
C ILE A 157 -8.13 -2.81 -15.57
N THR A 158 -8.88 -3.33 -16.54
CA THR A 158 -10.35 -3.38 -16.49
C THR A 158 -10.86 -4.17 -15.29
N ASP A 159 -10.24 -5.31 -14.99
CA ASP A 159 -10.62 -6.13 -13.83
C ASP A 159 -10.27 -5.41 -12.53
N ILE A 160 -9.12 -4.74 -12.47
CA ILE A 160 -8.69 -3.93 -11.31
C ILE A 160 -9.71 -2.84 -11.02
N VAL A 161 -10.15 -2.11 -12.05
CA VAL A 161 -11.21 -1.09 -11.89
C VAL A 161 -12.52 -1.71 -11.39
N LYS A 162 -12.91 -2.89 -11.87
CA LYS A 162 -14.10 -3.60 -11.37
C LYS A 162 -13.93 -4.00 -9.91
N PHE A 163 -12.76 -4.53 -9.54
CA PHE A 163 -12.43 -4.91 -8.17
C PHE A 163 -12.48 -3.71 -7.22
N ILE A 164 -11.85 -2.60 -7.59
CA ILE A 164 -11.89 -1.36 -6.81
C ILE A 164 -13.33 -0.90 -6.60
N LYS A 165 -14.15 -0.87 -7.66
CA LYS A 165 -15.55 -0.46 -7.56
C LYS A 165 -16.40 -1.38 -6.68
N LYS A 166 -16.18 -2.71 -6.77
CA LYS A 166 -16.91 -3.70 -5.99
C LYS A 166 -16.59 -3.59 -4.49
N ASN A 167 -15.36 -3.23 -4.16
CA ASN A 167 -14.87 -3.16 -2.77
C ASN A 167 -14.79 -1.71 -2.25
N LYS A 168 -15.26 -0.71 -3.02
CA LYS A 168 -15.39 0.69 -2.58
C LYS A 168 -16.46 0.76 -1.49
N GLY A 169 -16.04 0.62 -0.23
CA GLY A 169 -16.92 0.63 0.94
C GLY A 169 -16.78 -0.57 1.88
N SER A 170 -16.07 -1.64 1.48
CA SER A 170 -15.65 -2.70 2.42
C SER A 170 -14.41 -2.30 3.22
N GLY A 171 -13.78 -1.18 2.88
CA GLY A 171 -12.94 -0.40 3.78
C GLY A 171 -13.80 0.23 4.87
N LYS A 172 -14.49 -0.61 5.67
CA LYS A 172 -14.52 -0.31 7.08
C LYS A 172 -13.06 -0.37 7.50
N GLY A 173 -12.48 0.81 7.70
CA GLY A 173 -11.50 0.91 8.77
C GLY A 173 -12.26 0.61 10.05
N ASP A 174 -12.54 -0.66 10.30
CA ASP A 174 -12.55 -1.11 11.67
C ASP A 174 -11.09 -0.89 12.08
N GLU A 175 -10.88 -0.05 13.09
CA GLU A 175 -9.56 0.39 13.57
C GLU A 175 -8.62 -0.78 13.94
N GLU A 176 -9.09 -2.03 13.82
CA GLU A 176 -8.43 -3.28 14.16
C GLU A 176 -7.75 -3.98 12.97
N ASP A 177 -8.02 -3.61 11.71
CA ASP A 177 -7.49 -4.35 10.53
C ASP A 177 -6.43 -3.58 9.71
N VAL A 178 -5.97 -2.43 10.20
CA VAL A 178 -4.76 -1.78 9.66
C VAL A 178 -3.53 -2.37 10.36
N TYR A 179 -3.17 -3.59 9.98
CA TYR A 179 -1.87 -4.15 10.33
C TYR A 179 -0.80 -3.47 9.46
N TYR A 180 0.02 -2.63 10.09
CA TYR A 180 1.34 -2.26 9.58
C TYR A 180 2.38 -3.13 10.28
#